data_AF-A0A7J9I386-F1
#
_entry.id   AF-A0A7J9I386-F1
#
_cell.length_a   1.000
_cell.length_b   1.000
_cell.length_c   1.000
_cell.angle_alpha   90.00
_cell.angle_beta   90.00
_cell.angle_gamma   90.00
#
_symmetry.space_group_name_H-M   'P 1'
#
loop_
_entity.id
_entity.type
_entity.pdbx_description
1 polymer ?
#
loop_
_entity_poly.entity_id
_entity_poly.type
_entity_poly.pdbx_seq_one_letter_code
_entity_poly.pdbx_strand_id
1 'polypeptide(L)'
;RYVAFIPVLGQPLSSNRYYALKVQGRHKGQTFRNSLEGDVVTFCFRRCFPDIEPQLADHHDIYQQFEICLKKKGGFFVAKLMALDGVPSKFLRRNGWQALISAPRSFTLGEASRLDNAL
;
A
#
# COMPACT_ATOMS: atom_id res chain seq x y z
N ARG A 1 7.79 -10.03 -7.54
CA ARG A 1 7.87 -9.32 -6.23
C ARG A 1 6.54 -9.54 -5.55
N TYR A 2 6.51 -10.25 -4.43
CA TYR A 2 5.28 -10.42 -3.65
C TYR A 2 5.17 -9.26 -2.67
N VAL A 3 3.98 -8.69 -2.56
CA VAL A 3 3.65 -7.55 -1.70
C VAL A 3 2.37 -7.90 -0.95
N ALA A 4 2.33 -7.62 0.34
CA ALA A 4 1.11 -7.70 1.14
C ALA A 4 0.58 -6.30 1.40
N PHE A 5 -0.73 -6.12 1.34
CA PHE A 5 -1.39 -4.90 1.79
C PHE A 5 -1.96 -5.13 3.19
N ILE A 6 -1.55 -4.33 4.16
CA ILE A 6 -2.00 -4.42 5.55
C ILE A 6 -2.71 -3.10 5.91
N PRO A 7 -3.93 -3.14 6.48
CA PRO A 7 -4.62 -1.93 6.90
C PRO A 7 -3.78 -1.06 7.83
N VAL A 8 -3.88 0.26 7.68
CA VAL A 8 -3.21 1.21 8.59
C VAL A 8 -3.80 1.08 9.99
N LEU A 9 -2.93 1.00 11.00
CA LEU A 9 -3.34 0.86 12.40
C LEU A 9 -4.05 2.12 12.90
N GLY A 10 -5.04 1.95 13.78
CA GLY A 10 -5.82 3.05 14.34
C GLY A 10 -6.80 3.72 13.38
N GLN A 11 -6.91 3.23 12.13
CA GLN A 11 -7.90 3.70 11.17
C GLN A 11 -9.01 2.66 10.97
N PRO A 12 -10.27 3.06 10.72
CA PRO A 12 -11.31 2.12 10.36
C PRO A 12 -11.00 1.48 8.99
N LEU A 13 -11.42 0.24 8.77
CA LEU A 13 -11.24 -0.45 7.48
C LEU A 13 -11.90 0.31 6.32
N SER A 14 -12.99 1.05 6.58
CA SER A 14 -13.65 1.92 5.63
C SER A 14 -12.79 3.07 5.10
N SER A 15 -11.68 3.41 5.79
CA SER A 15 -10.70 4.37 5.29
C SER A 15 -9.99 3.89 4.02
N ASN A 16 -10.00 2.58 3.75
CA ASN A 16 -9.29 1.94 2.65
C ASN A 16 -7.79 2.29 2.58
N ARG A 17 -7.18 2.59 3.74
CA ARG A 17 -5.75 2.90 3.85
C ARG A 17 -4.94 1.67 4.22
N TYR A 18 -3.86 1.44 3.48
CA TYR A 18 -3.00 0.28 3.65
C TYR A 18 -1.53 0.66 3.56
N TYR A 19 -0.71 -0.07 4.29
CA TYR A 19 0.71 -0.22 4.01
C TYR A 19 0.91 -1.27 2.93
N ALA A 20 1.86 -1.04 2.03
CA ALA A 20 2.40 -2.10 1.18
C ALA A 20 3.66 -2.67 1.85
N LEU A 21 3.72 -3.97 2.11
CA LEU A 21 4.87 -4.62 2.75
C LEU A 21 5.53 -5.62 1.80
N LYS A 22 6.85 -5.71 1.87
CA LYS A 22 7.58 -6.79 1.20
C LYS A 22 7.46 -8.07 2.03
N VAL A 23 7.00 -9.16 1.42
CA VAL A 23 6.76 -10.42 2.16
C VAL A 23 7.95 -11.38 2.17
N GLN A 24 8.98 -11.13 1.35
CA GLN A 24 10.12 -12.03 1.14
C GLN A 24 11.44 -11.29 0.89
N GLY A 25 12.56 -11.98 1.13
CA GLY A 25 13.93 -11.50 0.91
C GLY A 25 14.44 -10.57 2.01
N ARG A 26 15.54 -9.87 1.73
CA ARG A 26 16.29 -9.03 2.69
C ARG A 26 15.45 -8.00 3.47
N HIS A 27 14.42 -7.45 2.83
CA HIS A 27 13.55 -6.41 3.43
C HIS A 27 12.17 -6.97 3.80
N LYS A 28 12.08 -8.26 4.15
CA LYS A 28 10.81 -8.87 4.58
C LYS A 28 10.25 -8.12 5.79
N GLY A 29 8.95 -7.83 5.77
CA GLY A 29 8.26 -7.09 6.84
C GLY A 29 8.40 -5.57 6.75
N GLN A 30 9.22 -5.06 5.84
CA GLN A 30 9.40 -3.61 5.65
C GLN A 30 8.37 -3.06 4.66
N THR A 31 7.95 -1.83 4.91
CA THR A 31 6.95 -1.08 4.14
C THR A 31 7.58 -0.37 2.96
N PHE A 32 6.87 -0.33 1.84
CA PHE A 32 7.25 0.51 0.73
C PHE A 32 6.92 1.97 1.03
N ARG A 33 7.81 2.86 0.60
CA ARG A 33 7.65 4.31 0.71
C ARG A 33 7.62 4.95 -0.67
N ASN A 34 6.86 6.02 -0.80
CA ASN A 34 6.85 6.86 -1.99
C ASN A 34 8.16 7.64 -2.10
N SER A 35 8.63 7.81 -3.32
CA SER A 35 9.69 8.78 -3.62
C SER A 35 9.10 10.18 -3.57
N LEU A 36 9.91 11.18 -3.29
CA LEU A 36 9.55 12.59 -3.38
C LEU A 36 9.98 13.16 -4.73
N GLU A 37 9.49 14.35 -5.08
CA GLU A 37 9.98 15.06 -6.27
C GLU A 37 11.49 15.32 -6.21
N GLY A 38 12.01 15.59 -5.00
CA GLY A 38 13.45 15.75 -4.75
C GLY A 38 14.28 14.47 -4.93
N ASP A 39 13.66 13.29 -4.93
CA ASP A 39 14.34 12.01 -5.17
C ASP A 39 14.52 11.71 -6.68
N VAL A 40 14.21 12.68 -7.55
CA VAL A 40 14.36 12.54 -8.99
C VAL A 40 15.83 12.36 -9.37
N VAL A 41 16.10 11.30 -10.13
CA VAL A 41 17.39 11.04 -10.74
C VAL A 41 17.26 11.21 -12.24
N THR A 42 18.22 11.90 -12.87
CA THR A 42 18.28 12.02 -14.33
C THR A 42 19.14 10.89 -14.87
N PHE A 43 18.56 10.00 -15.67
CA PHE A 43 19.29 8.90 -16.31
C PHE A 43 18.80 8.73 -17.76
N CYS A 44 19.73 8.54 -18.72
CA CYS A 44 19.45 8.42 -20.16
C CYS A 44 18.46 9.50 -20.68
N PHE A 45 18.70 10.77 -20.37
CA PHE A 45 17.86 11.91 -20.78
C PHE A 45 16.40 11.87 -20.27
N ARG A 46 16.09 11.05 -19.25
CA ARG A 46 14.75 10.95 -18.66
C ARG A 46 14.81 11.16 -17.15
N ARG A 47 13.79 11.85 -16.62
CA ARG A 47 13.54 11.91 -15.17
C ARG A 47 13.07 10.54 -14.70
N CYS A 48 13.77 10.00 -13.71
CA CYS A 48 13.52 8.70 -13.14
C CYS A 48 13.34 8.84 -11.63
N PHE A 49 12.25 8.28 -11.11
CA PHE A 49 12.01 8.20 -9.67
C PHE A 49 12.34 6.77 -9.23
N PRO A 50 13.52 6.54 -8.62
CA PRO A 50 13.90 5.22 -8.16
C PRO A 50 12.94 4.76 -7.05
N ASP A 51 12.67 3.45 -7.01
CA ASP A 51 11.93 2.89 -5.88
C ASP A 51 12.79 3.06 -4.63
N ILE A 52 12.27 3.75 -3.62
CA ILE A 52 12.92 3.86 -2.30
C ILE A 52 13.01 2.46 -1.70
N GLU A 53 14.14 2.14 -1.06
CA GLU A 53 14.25 0.88 -0.33
C GLU A 53 13.15 0.80 0.74
N PRO A 54 12.51 -0.37 0.92
CA PRO A 54 11.52 -0.52 1.97
C PRO A 54 12.09 -0.17 3.35
N GLN A 55 11.27 0.39 4.22
CA GLN A 55 11.65 0.88 5.54
C GLN A 55 10.80 0.23 6.64
N LEU A 56 11.10 0.50 7.90
CA LEU A 56 10.22 0.06 8.99
C LEU A 56 8.88 0.79 8.91
N ALA A 57 7.80 0.08 9.26
CA ALA A 57 6.46 0.62 9.24
C ALA A 57 6.34 1.79 10.24
N ASP A 58 5.92 2.95 9.75
CA ASP A 58 5.60 4.12 10.55
C ASP A 58 4.16 4.58 10.24
N HIS A 59 3.33 4.68 11.28
CA HIS A 59 1.94 5.11 11.14
C HIS A 59 1.76 6.61 11.03
N HIS A 60 2.79 7.39 11.35
CA HIS A 60 2.82 8.82 11.09
C HIS A 60 3.38 9.16 9.71
N ASP A 61 4.11 8.24 9.06
CA ASP A 61 4.63 8.45 7.71
C ASP A 61 3.55 8.23 6.64
N ILE A 62 2.95 9.33 6.19
CA ILE A 62 1.96 9.34 5.11
C ILE A 62 2.52 8.82 3.77
N TYR A 63 3.85 8.85 3.57
CA TYR A 63 4.48 8.36 2.34
C TYR A 63 4.59 6.83 2.31
N GLN A 64 4.30 6.14 3.43
CA GLN A 64 4.19 4.67 3.47
C GLN A 64 2.73 4.19 3.31
N GLN A 65 1.78 5.12 3.27
CA GLN A 65 0.34 4.82 3.24
C GLN A 65 -0.24 5.01 1.84
N PHE A 66 -1.17 4.13 1.50
CA PHE A 66 -1.85 4.10 0.21
C PHE A 66 -3.33 3.92 0.40
N GLU A 67 -4.12 4.71 -0.31
CA GLU A 67 -5.55 4.43 -0.45
C GLU A 67 -5.73 3.43 -1.60
N ILE A 68 -6.34 2.27 -1.32
CA ILE A 68 -6.69 1.31 -2.36
C ILE A 68 -8.09 1.63 -2.87
N CYS A 69 -8.20 1.98 -4.15
CA CYS A 69 -9.48 2.34 -4.77
C CYS A 69 -9.83 1.37 -5.89
N LEU A 70 -11.12 1.10 -6.06
CA LEU A 70 -11.63 0.48 -7.28
C LEU A 70 -11.65 1.51 -8.41
N LYS A 71 -11.03 1.17 -9.54
CA LYS A 71 -11.05 1.95 -10.77
C LYS A 71 -12.45 1.83 -11.38
N LYS A 72 -13.09 2.97 -11.63
CA LYS A 72 -14.47 3.05 -12.17
C LYS A 72 -14.68 2.26 -13.47
N LYS A 73 -13.64 2.07 -14.27
CA LYS A 73 -13.68 1.29 -15.52
C LYS A 73 -12.79 0.05 -15.39
N GLY A 74 -13.38 -1.14 -15.61
CA GLY A 74 -12.67 -2.40 -15.76
C GLY A 74 -12.45 -3.23 -14.48
N GLY A 75 -13.00 -2.82 -13.32
CA GLY A 75 -12.95 -3.64 -12.10
C GLY A 75 -11.55 -3.84 -11.51
N PHE A 76 -10.59 -2.98 -11.87
CA PHE A 76 -9.22 -3.03 -11.37
C PHE A 76 -9.07 -2.20 -10.11
N PHE A 77 -8.23 -2.62 -9.18
CA PHE A 77 -7.78 -1.82 -8.05
C PHE A 77 -6.58 -0.96 -8.44
N VAL A 78 -6.51 0.24 -7.89
CA VAL A 78 -5.35 1.15 -8.02
C VAL A 78 -4.99 1.65 -6.64
N ALA A 79 -3.72 2.02 -6.45
CA ALA A 79 -3.24 2.66 -5.24
C ALA A 79 -3.13 4.15 -5.51
N LYS A 80 -3.82 4.96 -4.71
CA LYS A 80 -3.59 6.40 -4.63
C LYS A 80 -2.64 6.70 -3.50
N LEU A 81 -1.84 7.72 -3.71
CA LEU A 81 -0.93 8.26 -2.72
C LEU A 81 -1.73 9.04 -1.68
N MET A 82 -1.33 8.94 -0.42
CA MET A 82 -1.84 9.83 0.62
C MET A 82 -1.14 11.20 0.60
N ALA A 83 0.08 11.26 0.07
CA ALA A 83 0.86 12.48 -0.11
C ALA A 83 0.74 13.00 -1.56
N LEU A 84 0.45 14.28 -1.74
CA LEU A 84 0.22 14.90 -3.05
C LEU A 84 1.50 15.02 -3.90
N ASP A 85 2.65 15.12 -3.25
CA ASP A 85 3.99 15.27 -3.80
C ASP A 85 4.74 13.93 -3.95
N GLY A 86 4.09 12.83 -3.54
CA GLY A 86 4.66 11.49 -3.64
C GLY A 86 4.68 10.98 -5.09
N VAL A 87 5.68 10.15 -5.40
CA VAL A 87 5.73 9.31 -6.59
C VAL A 87 5.72 7.86 -6.14
N PRO A 88 4.75 7.02 -6.57
CA PRO A 88 4.63 5.66 -6.03
C PRO A 88 5.78 4.78 -6.47
N SER A 89 6.05 3.68 -5.75
CA SER A 89 6.90 2.62 -6.30
C SER A 89 6.34 2.09 -7.64
N LYS A 90 7.21 1.66 -8.56
CA LYS A 90 6.82 1.25 -9.94
C LYS A 90 5.70 0.20 -9.98
N PHE A 91 5.67 -0.73 -9.02
CA PHE A 91 4.63 -1.76 -8.98
C PHE A 91 3.23 -1.18 -8.71
N LEU A 92 3.15 -0.05 -8.00
CA LEU A 92 1.93 0.71 -7.70
C LEU A 92 1.49 1.62 -8.86
N ARG A 93 2.41 1.99 -9.76
CA ARG A 93 2.14 2.85 -10.94
C ARG A 93 1.46 2.12 -12.11
N ARG A 94 1.34 0.79 -12.07
CA ARG A 94 0.78 0.00 -13.19
C ARG A 94 -0.72 0.27 -13.38
N ASN A 95 -1.28 -0.14 -14.51
CA ASN A 95 -2.69 0.09 -14.96
C ASN A 95 -3.80 -0.36 -13.99
N GLY A 96 -3.43 -0.94 -12.85
CA GLY A 96 -4.26 -1.52 -11.81
C GLY A 96 -3.96 -3.01 -11.61
N TRP A 97 -4.55 -3.59 -10.58
CA TRP A 97 -4.47 -5.02 -10.26
C TRP A 97 -5.87 -5.59 -10.10
N GLN A 98 -6.06 -6.88 -10.34
CA GLN A 98 -7.29 -7.57 -9.96
C GLN A 98 -7.07 -8.23 -8.62
N ALA A 99 -8.08 -8.17 -7.75
CA ALA A 99 -8.09 -8.96 -6.52
C ALA A 99 -8.76 -10.30 -6.82
N LEU A 100 -8.08 -11.40 -6.50
CA LEU A 100 -8.73 -12.69 -6.37
C LEU A 100 -9.05 -12.91 -4.90
N ILE A 101 -10.31 -13.18 -4.61
CA ILE A 101 -10.76 -13.61 -3.29
C ILE A 101 -10.94 -15.11 -3.36
N SER A 102 -10.22 -15.83 -2.49
CA SER A 102 -10.43 -17.26 -2.27
C SER A 102 -10.83 -17.43 -0.82
N ALA A 103 -12.11 -17.67 -0.58
CA ALA A 103 -12.61 -18.09 0.72
C ALA A 103 -12.69 -19.63 0.72
N PRO A 104 -12.13 -20.32 1.73
CA PRO A 104 -12.41 -21.74 1.96
C PRO A 104 -13.92 -21.96 2.05
N ARG A 105 -14.42 -23.07 1.52
CA ARG A 105 -15.87 -23.40 1.56
C ARG A 105 -16.45 -23.43 2.99
N SER A 106 -15.60 -23.60 4.01
CA SER A 106 -15.96 -23.65 5.43
C SER A 106 -15.55 -22.40 6.22
N PHE A 107 -15.23 -21.28 5.56
CA PHE A 107 -14.83 -20.07 6.26
C PHE A 107 -16.04 -19.28 6.75
N THR A 108 -16.26 -19.29 8.07
CA THR A 108 -17.21 -18.42 8.76
C THR A 108 -16.45 -17.22 9.33
N LEU A 109 -16.73 -16.02 8.80
CA LEU A 109 -16.17 -14.79 9.33
C LEU A 109 -17.01 -14.40 10.56
N GLY A 110 -16.47 -14.66 11.75
CA GLY A 110 -17.06 -14.16 13.00
C GLY A 110 -16.91 -12.64 13.11
N GLU A 111 -17.84 -12.01 13.81
CA GLU A 111 -17.74 -10.59 14.14
C GLU A 111 -16.54 -10.38 15.07
N ALA A 112 -15.60 -9.52 14.69
CA ALA A 112 -14.47 -9.18 15.55
C ALA A 112 -14.98 -8.22 16.64
N SER A 113 -15.02 -8.69 17.90
CA SER A 113 -15.31 -7.81 19.04
C SER A 113 -14.19 -6.79 19.17
N ARG A 114 -14.39 -5.60 18.60
CA ARG A 114 -13.55 -4.44 18.87
C ARG A 114 -13.90 -3.97 20.27
N LEU A 115 -13.23 -4.55 21.27
CA LEU A 115 -13.33 -4.12 22.65
C LEU A 115 -12.55 -2.80 22.81
N ASP A 116 -13.13 -1.68 22.36
CA ASP A 116 -12.79 -0.37 22.93
C ASP A 116 -13.56 -0.25 24.25
N ASN A 117 -13.13 -0.97 25.28
CA ASN A 117 -13.48 -0.67 26.66
C ASN A 117 -12.52 0.43 27.15
N ALA A 118 -12.63 1.62 26.58
CA ALA A 118 -12.10 2.82 27.19
C ALA A 118 -13.27 3.52 27.91
N LEU A 119 -13.32 3.31 29.23
CA LEU A 119 -14.05 4.17 30.17
C LEU A 119 -13.40 5.55 30.25
#